data_AF-A0A423TZG5-F1
#
_entry.id   AF-A0A423TZG5-F1
#
_cell.length_a   1.000
_cell.length_b   1.000
_cell.length_c   1.000
_cell.angle_alpha   90.00
_cell.angle_beta   90.00
_cell.angle_gamma   90.00
#
_symmetry.space_group_name_H-M   'P 1'
#
loop_
_entity.id
_entity.type
_entity.pdbx_description
1 polymer ?
#
loop_
_entity_poly.entity_id
_entity_poly.type
_entity_poly.pdbx_seq_one_letter_code
_entity_poly.pdbx_strand_id
1 'polypeptide(L)'
;MASPRTQQKTLLDLARAGDAEALQAALASLAPRATKDFFAEKPLHVAAEEGHEEIVKMLILGGVDVNGKNEKGSTPLHFAAQEGHEAAAEELIVKGADVNAKDEDGYTPLHLAAFNGHRAMVEMLIGKGAEPNAKGNGGSTPLHFAAQEGHEAAAEELIVKGADVNAKDKNVADGGKPNPRMVKPLDSHGYQESAVAATS
;
A
#
# COMPACT_ATOMS: atom_id res chain seq x y z
N MET A 1 22.05 -30.92 6.10
CA MET A 1 20.95 -30.09 5.54
C MET A 1 20.48 -29.16 6.65
N ALA A 2 20.33 -27.86 6.37
CA ALA A 2 19.82 -26.91 7.36
C ALA A 2 18.37 -27.23 7.73
N SER A 3 17.95 -26.94 8.96
CA SER A 3 16.55 -27.14 9.37
C SER A 3 15.62 -26.20 8.61
N PRO A 4 14.34 -26.56 8.38
CA PRO A 4 13.37 -25.66 7.73
C PRO A 4 13.27 -24.28 8.41
N ARG A 5 13.39 -24.25 9.74
CA ARG A 5 13.39 -23.01 10.52
C ARG A 5 14.62 -22.14 10.25
N THR A 6 15.78 -22.78 10.10
CA THR A 6 17.04 -22.09 9.74
C THR A 6 16.96 -21.53 8.32
N GLN A 7 16.45 -22.33 7.38
CA GLN A 7 16.27 -21.91 5.98
C GLN A 7 15.33 -20.70 5.86
N GLN A 8 14.17 -20.75 6.53
CA GLN A 8 13.24 -19.62 6.55
C GLN A 8 13.88 -18.36 7.13
N LYS A 9 14.59 -18.47 8.26
CA LYS A 9 15.28 -17.34 8.87
C LYS A 9 16.30 -16.73 7.90
N THR A 10 17.11 -17.57 7.25
CA THR A 10 18.09 -17.11 6.26
C THR A 10 17.42 -16.33 5.12
N LEU A 11 16.31 -16.83 4.56
CA LEU A 11 15.60 -16.11 3.50
C LEU A 11 15.09 -14.73 3.97
N LEU A 12 14.55 -14.65 5.19
CA LEU A 12 14.08 -13.38 5.76
C LEU A 12 15.21 -12.40 6.00
N ASP A 13 16.33 -12.87 6.53
CA ASP A 13 17.51 -12.03 6.80
C ASP A 13 18.10 -11.49 5.48
N LEU A 14 18.14 -12.31 4.42
CA LEU A 14 18.61 -11.90 3.10
C LEU A 14 17.65 -10.94 2.40
N ALA A 15 16.33 -11.18 2.50
CA ALA A 15 15.31 -10.27 2.00
C ALA A 15 15.40 -8.91 2.70
N ARG A 16 15.60 -8.89 4.02
CA ARG A 16 15.81 -7.65 4.78
C ARG A 16 17.09 -6.93 4.39
N ALA A 17 18.17 -7.68 4.17
CA ALA A 17 19.48 -7.11 3.82
C ALA A 17 19.56 -6.57 2.38
N GLY A 18 18.58 -6.88 1.51
CA GLY A 18 18.63 -6.48 0.11
C GLY A 18 19.60 -7.30 -0.75
N ASP A 19 20.09 -8.44 -0.25
CA ASP A 19 21.04 -9.29 -1.00
C ASP A 19 20.30 -10.24 -1.95
N ALA A 20 19.98 -9.72 -3.14
CA ALA A 20 19.27 -10.47 -4.17
C ALA A 20 20.04 -11.70 -4.66
N GLU A 21 21.37 -11.62 -4.78
CA GLU A 21 22.20 -12.72 -5.27
C GLU A 21 22.23 -13.88 -4.27
N ALA A 22 22.51 -13.59 -2.99
CA ALA A 22 22.49 -14.62 -1.95
C ALA A 22 21.08 -15.16 -1.72
N LEU A 23 20.04 -14.33 -1.84
CA LEU A 23 18.65 -14.77 -1.76
C LEU A 23 18.31 -15.73 -2.91
N GLN A 24 18.71 -15.40 -4.14
CA GLN A 24 18.53 -16.27 -5.30
C GLN A 24 19.25 -17.61 -5.11
N ALA A 25 20.50 -17.59 -4.65
CA ALA A 25 21.28 -18.80 -4.38
C ALA A 25 20.64 -19.64 -3.28
N ALA A 26 20.15 -19.01 -2.22
CA ALA A 26 19.43 -19.68 -1.14
C ALA A 26 18.14 -20.33 -1.65
N LEU A 27 17.34 -19.63 -2.46
CA LEU A 27 16.12 -20.16 -3.08
C LEU A 27 16.41 -21.32 -4.05
N ALA A 28 17.47 -21.23 -4.87
CA ALA A 28 17.88 -22.30 -5.77
C ALA A 28 18.35 -23.57 -5.04
N SER A 29 18.87 -23.41 -3.81
CA SER A 29 19.27 -24.54 -2.96
C SER A 29 18.08 -25.27 -2.32
N LEU A 30 16.89 -24.65 -2.32
CA LEU A 30 15.66 -25.26 -1.84
C LEU A 30 15.06 -26.15 -2.92
N ALA A 31 14.37 -27.22 -2.51
CA ALA A 31 13.69 -28.09 -3.45
C ALA A 31 12.66 -27.28 -4.27
N PRO A 32 12.47 -27.56 -5.59
CA PRO A 32 11.61 -26.75 -6.47
C PRO A 32 10.14 -26.61 -6.05
N ARG A 33 9.67 -27.42 -5.09
CA ARG A 33 8.32 -27.31 -4.52
C ARG A 33 8.24 -26.31 -3.35
N ALA A 34 9.34 -26.08 -2.63
CA ALA A 34 9.37 -25.22 -1.44
C ALA A 34 9.32 -23.71 -1.78
N THR A 35 9.55 -23.34 -3.04
CA THR A 35 9.52 -21.94 -3.50
C THR A 35 8.11 -21.40 -3.75
N LYS A 36 7.10 -22.29 -3.79
CA LYS A 36 5.69 -21.92 -3.96
C LYS A 36 4.90 -21.84 -2.65
N ASP A 37 5.47 -22.31 -1.55
CA ASP A 37 4.80 -22.38 -0.25
C ASP A 37 5.10 -21.14 0.61
N PHE A 38 4.41 -21.03 1.75
CA PHE A 38 4.51 -20.06 2.87
C PHE A 38 5.93 -19.59 3.28
N PHE A 39 6.98 -20.27 2.80
CA PHE A 39 8.38 -19.90 2.99
C PHE A 39 8.80 -18.64 2.20
N ALA A 40 8.24 -18.41 1.02
CA ALA A 40 8.64 -17.31 0.13
C ALA A 40 7.70 -16.10 0.17
N GLU A 41 6.48 -16.26 0.69
CA GLU A 41 5.54 -15.15 0.91
C GLU A 41 6.07 -14.15 1.94
N LYS A 42 6.60 -14.62 3.07
CA LYS A 42 7.14 -13.72 4.12
C LYS A 42 8.34 -12.89 3.64
N PRO A 43 9.34 -13.46 2.91
CA PRO A 43 10.37 -12.68 2.24
C PRO A 43 9.84 -11.59 1.32
N LEU A 44 8.73 -11.82 0.60
CA LEU A 44 8.14 -10.79 -0.27
C LEU A 44 7.57 -9.62 0.53
N HIS A 45 6.91 -9.90 1.66
CA HIS A 45 6.44 -8.85 2.58
C HIS A 45 7.61 -8.03 3.12
N VAL A 46 8.68 -8.68 3.58
CA VAL A 46 9.88 -8.01 4.11
C VAL A 46 10.58 -7.19 3.03
N ALA A 47 10.72 -7.72 1.81
CA ALA A 47 11.33 -6.98 0.71
C ALA A 47 10.52 -5.75 0.32
N ALA A 48 9.18 -5.83 0.39
CA ALA A 48 8.30 -4.70 0.14
C ALA A 48 8.36 -3.66 1.27
N GLU A 49 8.41 -4.12 2.53
CA GLU A 49 8.59 -3.28 3.73
C GLU A 49 9.92 -2.53 3.72
N GLU A 50 11.00 -3.14 3.23
CA GLU A 50 12.34 -2.53 3.19
C GLU A 50 12.64 -1.84 1.84
N GLY A 51 11.71 -1.91 0.87
CA GLY A 51 11.82 -1.21 -0.42
C GLY A 51 12.77 -1.85 -1.44
N HIS A 52 13.14 -3.12 -1.26
CA HIS A 52 14.06 -3.84 -2.15
C HIS A 52 13.37 -4.30 -3.44
N GLU A 53 13.19 -3.39 -4.39
CA GLU A 53 12.52 -3.60 -5.68
C GLU A 53 13.04 -4.84 -6.44
N GLU A 54 14.37 -5.02 -6.50
CA GLU A 54 14.97 -6.16 -7.20
C GLU A 54 14.56 -7.50 -6.59
N ILE A 55 14.49 -7.57 -5.27
CA ILE A 55 14.05 -8.78 -4.55
C ILE A 55 12.55 -9.01 -4.77
N VAL A 56 11.73 -7.96 -4.69
CA VAL A 56 10.29 -8.02 -4.98
C VAL A 56 10.07 -8.64 -6.37
N LYS A 57 10.73 -8.09 -7.38
CA LYS A 57 10.66 -8.58 -8.76
C LYS A 57 11.09 -10.03 -8.89
N MET A 58 12.22 -10.39 -8.29
CA MET A 58 12.76 -11.75 -8.35
C MET A 58 11.80 -12.77 -7.72
N LEU A 59 11.27 -12.48 -6.53
CA LEU A 59 10.37 -13.38 -5.81
C LEU A 59 9.07 -13.63 -6.59
N ILE A 60 8.48 -12.58 -7.16
CA ILE A 60 7.26 -12.70 -7.97
C ILE A 60 7.52 -13.49 -9.25
N LEU A 61 8.64 -13.25 -9.94
CA LEU A 61 9.05 -14.06 -11.10
C LEU A 61 9.33 -15.52 -10.72
N GLY A 62 9.73 -15.77 -9.47
CA GLY A 62 9.85 -17.10 -8.86
C GLY A 62 8.52 -17.81 -8.58
N GLY A 63 7.39 -17.15 -8.81
CA GLY A 63 6.04 -17.69 -8.66
C GLY A 63 5.42 -17.49 -7.28
N VAL A 64 5.97 -16.58 -6.46
CA VAL A 64 5.31 -16.14 -5.22
C VAL A 64 4.05 -15.34 -5.56
N ASP A 65 2.96 -15.60 -4.85
CA ASP A 65 1.73 -14.84 -5.01
C ASP A 65 1.94 -13.38 -4.56
N VAL A 66 1.80 -12.45 -5.50
CA VAL A 66 1.92 -11.00 -5.26
C VAL A 66 0.84 -10.48 -4.29
N ASN A 67 -0.30 -11.17 -4.20
CA ASN A 67 -1.40 -10.84 -3.32
C ASN A 67 -1.45 -11.74 -2.06
N GLY A 68 -0.41 -12.55 -1.82
CA GLY A 68 -0.32 -13.40 -0.66
C GLY A 68 -0.49 -12.59 0.63
N LYS A 69 -1.44 -12.99 1.47
CA LYS A 69 -1.79 -12.27 2.70
C LYS A 69 -1.06 -12.85 3.91
N ASN A 70 -0.61 -11.99 4.81
CA ASN A 70 -0.13 -12.42 6.12
C ASN A 70 -1.30 -12.77 7.08
N GLU A 71 -0.96 -13.09 8.33
CA GLU A 71 -1.93 -13.45 9.39
C GLU A 71 -2.91 -12.32 9.76
N LYS A 72 -2.67 -11.07 9.32
CA LYS A 72 -3.55 -9.91 9.51
C LYS A 72 -4.29 -9.51 8.22
N GLY A 73 -4.20 -10.33 7.18
CA GLY A 73 -4.79 -10.04 5.88
C GLY A 73 -4.04 -9.00 5.04
N SER A 74 -2.90 -8.49 5.51
CA SER A 74 -2.10 -7.50 4.79
C SER A 74 -1.30 -8.17 3.66
N THR A 75 -1.24 -7.52 2.51
CA THR A 75 -0.45 -7.93 1.33
C THR A 75 0.91 -7.21 1.32
N PRO A 76 1.89 -7.62 0.49
CA PRO A 76 3.14 -6.87 0.33
C PRO A 76 2.94 -5.39 -0.03
N LEU A 77 1.90 -5.07 -0.80
CA LEU A 77 1.59 -3.67 -1.16
C LEU A 77 1.18 -2.83 0.06
N HIS A 78 0.58 -3.42 1.09
CA HIS A 78 0.31 -2.71 2.35
C HIS A 78 1.61 -2.24 3.01
N PHE A 79 2.62 -3.11 3.06
CA PHE A 79 3.91 -2.81 3.67
C PHE A 79 4.70 -1.76 2.88
N ALA A 80 4.77 -1.91 1.54
CA ALA A 80 5.43 -0.89 0.71
C ALA A 80 4.75 0.48 0.81
N ALA A 81 3.41 0.50 0.90
CA ALA A 81 2.66 1.74 1.07
C ALA A 81 2.82 2.36 2.47
N GLN A 82 2.92 1.53 3.51
CA GLN A 82 3.15 1.97 4.89
C GLN A 82 4.48 2.68 5.05
N GLU A 83 5.55 2.17 4.42
CA GLU A 83 6.91 2.72 4.50
C GLU A 83 7.23 3.71 3.37
N GLY A 84 6.30 3.92 2.43
CA GLY A 84 6.44 4.90 1.36
C GLY A 84 7.42 4.48 0.25
N HIS A 85 7.68 3.19 0.06
CA HIS A 85 8.59 2.66 -0.95
C HIS A 85 7.94 2.59 -2.33
N GLU A 86 7.90 3.72 -3.02
CA GLU A 86 7.19 3.91 -4.31
C GLU A 86 7.63 2.94 -5.40
N ALA A 87 8.95 2.70 -5.55
CA ALA A 87 9.47 1.80 -6.58
C ALA A 87 9.04 0.35 -6.35
N ALA A 88 9.12 -0.14 -5.11
CA ALA A 88 8.66 -1.47 -4.75
C ALA A 88 7.13 -1.61 -4.91
N ALA A 89 6.36 -0.59 -4.51
CA ALA A 89 4.92 -0.56 -4.69
C ALA A 89 4.52 -0.54 -6.18
N GLU A 90 5.22 0.23 -7.02
CA GLU A 90 4.96 0.26 -8.46
C GLU A 90 5.23 -1.11 -9.11
N GLU A 91 6.35 -1.76 -8.78
CA GLU A 91 6.65 -3.11 -9.29
C GLU A 91 5.56 -4.11 -8.85
N LEU A 92 5.13 -4.09 -7.58
CA LEU A 92 4.03 -4.92 -7.09
C LEU A 92 2.75 -4.72 -7.93
N ILE A 93 2.36 -3.47 -8.18
CA ILE A 93 1.16 -3.13 -8.96
C ILE A 93 1.30 -3.59 -10.41
N VAL A 94 2.46 -3.36 -11.04
CA VAL A 94 2.74 -3.82 -12.41
C VAL A 94 2.66 -5.34 -12.51
N LYS A 95 2.98 -6.06 -11.43
CA LYS A 95 2.85 -7.52 -11.34
C LYS A 95 1.46 -8.01 -10.94
N GLY A 96 0.48 -7.13 -10.80
CA GLY A 96 -0.91 -7.49 -10.55
C GLY A 96 -1.30 -7.49 -9.07
N ALA A 97 -0.58 -6.76 -8.22
CA ALA A 97 -1.07 -6.48 -6.87
C ALA A 97 -2.42 -5.73 -6.94
N ASP A 98 -3.38 -6.16 -6.12
CA ASP A 98 -4.64 -5.46 -5.95
C ASP A 98 -4.43 -4.19 -5.12
N VAL A 99 -4.49 -3.04 -5.80
CA VAL A 99 -4.31 -1.71 -5.20
C VAL A 99 -5.37 -1.38 -4.14
N ASN A 100 -6.53 -2.06 -4.19
CA ASN A 100 -7.64 -1.89 -3.26
C ASN A 100 -7.79 -3.09 -2.30
N ALA A 101 -6.77 -3.95 -2.22
CA ALA A 101 -6.76 -5.07 -1.28
C ALA A 101 -7.04 -4.58 0.14
N LYS A 102 -7.87 -5.34 0.87
CA LYS A 102 -8.21 -5.04 2.26
C LYS A 102 -7.57 -6.02 3.22
N ASP A 103 -7.00 -5.49 4.30
CA ASP A 103 -6.60 -6.25 5.48
C ASP A 103 -7.82 -6.64 6.35
N GLU A 104 -7.57 -7.27 7.51
CA GLU A 104 -8.63 -7.70 8.42
C GLU A 104 -9.45 -6.55 9.01
N ASP A 105 -8.88 -5.36 9.15
CA ASP A 105 -9.56 -4.15 9.62
C ASP A 105 -10.27 -3.40 8.46
N GLY A 106 -10.16 -3.91 7.24
CA GLY A 106 -10.75 -3.35 6.03
C GLY A 106 -9.93 -2.21 5.43
N TYR A 107 -8.73 -1.96 5.94
CA TYR A 107 -7.85 -0.91 5.44
C TYR A 107 -7.16 -1.34 4.16
N THR A 108 -6.95 -0.38 3.27
CA THR A 108 -6.26 -0.55 1.99
C THR A 108 -4.84 0.01 2.07
N PRO A 109 -3.94 -0.31 1.11
CA PRO A 109 -2.62 0.34 1.04
C PRO A 109 -2.68 1.87 1.11
N LEU A 110 -3.71 2.48 0.51
CA LEU A 110 -3.92 3.93 0.55
C LEU A 110 -4.19 4.47 1.96
N HIS A 111 -4.85 3.71 2.84
CA HIS A 111 -5.01 4.10 4.25
C HIS A 111 -3.65 4.19 4.94
N LEU A 112 -2.78 3.20 4.76
CA LEU A 112 -1.47 3.15 5.41
C LEU A 112 -0.52 4.23 4.87
N ALA A 113 -0.55 4.50 3.57
CA ALA A 113 0.20 5.61 2.98
C ALA A 113 -0.26 6.97 3.54
N ALA A 114 -1.57 7.15 3.72
CA ALA A 114 -2.14 8.37 4.29
C ALA A 114 -1.83 8.53 5.78
N PHE A 115 -1.89 7.44 6.56
CA PHE A 115 -1.53 7.40 7.98
C PHE A 115 -0.08 7.79 8.25
N ASN A 116 0.85 7.39 7.38
CA ASN A 116 2.27 7.74 7.51
C ASN A 116 2.67 9.02 6.75
N GLY A 117 1.70 9.69 6.10
CA GLY A 117 1.92 10.98 5.44
C GLY A 117 2.71 10.91 4.14
N HIS A 118 2.79 9.75 3.49
CA HIS A 118 3.52 9.56 2.24
C HIS A 118 2.75 10.13 1.05
N ARG A 119 2.81 11.46 0.85
CA ARG A 119 2.09 12.17 -0.22
C ARG A 119 2.34 11.55 -1.61
N ALA A 120 3.59 11.27 -1.95
CA ALA A 120 3.94 10.77 -3.28
C ALA A 120 3.40 9.34 -3.51
N MET A 121 3.44 8.49 -2.48
CA MET A 121 2.77 7.19 -2.48
C MET A 121 1.25 7.31 -2.64
N VAL A 122 0.60 8.24 -1.92
CA VAL A 122 -0.84 8.54 -2.07
C VAL A 122 -1.18 8.92 -3.52
N GLU A 123 -0.40 9.84 -4.09
CA GLU A 123 -0.56 10.29 -5.47
C GLU A 123 -0.42 9.12 -6.47
N MET A 124 0.62 8.29 -6.29
CA MET A 124 0.87 7.11 -7.12
C MET A 124 -0.25 6.08 -7.02
N LEU A 125 -0.64 5.69 -5.81
CA LEU A 125 -1.69 4.67 -5.59
C LEU A 125 -3.02 5.09 -6.22
N ILE A 126 -3.44 6.34 -6.05
CA ILE A 126 -4.67 6.84 -6.70
C ILE A 126 -4.50 6.88 -8.22
N GLY A 127 -3.34 7.29 -8.72
CA GLY A 127 -3.01 7.24 -10.14
C GLY A 127 -3.07 5.82 -10.74
N LYS A 128 -2.86 4.79 -9.92
CA LYS A 128 -2.98 3.37 -10.28
C LYS A 128 -4.36 2.76 -9.98
N GLY A 129 -5.34 3.58 -9.57
CA GLY A 129 -6.74 3.15 -9.38
C GLY A 129 -7.16 2.85 -7.94
N ALA A 130 -6.39 3.29 -6.93
CA ALA A 130 -6.85 3.23 -5.55
C ALA A 130 -8.09 4.11 -5.33
N GLU A 131 -9.05 3.62 -4.56
CA GLU A 131 -10.27 4.35 -4.20
C GLU A 131 -9.99 5.37 -3.08
N PRO A 132 -10.02 6.69 -3.34
CA PRO A 132 -9.71 7.71 -2.32
C PRO A 132 -10.73 7.73 -1.16
N ASN A 133 -11.92 7.17 -1.39
CA ASN A 133 -13.02 7.08 -0.43
C ASN A 133 -13.24 5.66 0.10
N ALA A 134 -12.27 4.75 -0.08
CA ALA A 134 -12.32 3.42 0.49
C ALA A 134 -12.60 3.51 2.01
N LYS A 135 -13.47 2.63 2.50
CA LYS A 135 -13.83 2.56 3.92
C LYS A 135 -13.28 1.29 4.55
N GLY A 136 -12.59 1.47 5.67
CA GLY A 136 -12.32 0.41 6.64
C GLY A 136 -13.60 -0.08 7.33
N ASN A 137 -13.48 -1.11 8.18
CA ASN A 137 -14.63 -1.71 8.88
C ASN A 137 -15.33 -0.70 9.81
N GLY A 138 -14.57 0.23 10.40
CA GLY A 138 -15.06 1.35 11.21
C GLY A 138 -15.68 2.50 10.39
N GLY A 139 -15.54 2.51 9.07
CA GLY A 139 -16.00 3.61 8.22
C GLY A 139 -14.97 4.74 8.03
N SER A 140 -13.82 4.67 8.71
CA SER A 140 -12.67 5.53 8.46
C SER A 140 -12.22 5.44 7.00
N THR A 141 -11.77 6.57 6.45
CA THR A 141 -11.23 6.70 5.09
C THR A 141 -9.75 7.09 5.16
N PRO A 142 -8.98 7.01 4.06
CA PRO A 142 -7.60 7.49 4.04
C PRO A 142 -7.46 8.95 4.51
N LEU A 143 -8.44 9.81 4.17
CA LEU A 143 -8.44 11.20 4.62
C LEU A 143 -8.61 11.35 6.13
N HIS A 144 -9.40 10.48 6.78
CA HIS A 144 -9.48 10.47 8.25
C HIS A 144 -8.11 10.22 8.88
N PHE A 145 -7.34 9.27 8.32
CA PHE A 145 -6.02 8.90 8.84
C PHE A 145 -5.01 10.04 8.65
N ALA A 146 -4.91 10.62 7.46
CA ALA A 146 -4.04 11.78 7.22
C ALA A 146 -4.43 12.99 8.09
N ALA A 147 -5.72 13.23 8.30
CA ALA A 147 -6.20 14.33 9.13
C ALA A 147 -5.91 14.11 10.62
N GLN A 148 -6.09 12.89 11.13
CA GLN A 148 -5.83 12.52 12.52
C GLN A 148 -4.36 12.70 12.89
N GLU A 149 -3.46 12.24 12.02
CA GLU A 149 -2.00 12.32 12.23
C GLU A 149 -1.41 13.68 11.82
N GLY A 150 -2.21 14.59 11.26
CA GLY A 150 -1.79 15.95 10.90
C GLY A 150 -0.93 16.03 9.64
N HIS A 151 -1.01 15.04 8.75
CA HIS A 151 -0.28 15.00 7.49
C HIS A 151 -0.93 15.87 6.42
N GLU A 152 -0.79 17.20 6.57
CA GLU A 152 -1.42 18.22 5.71
C GLU A 152 -1.20 17.93 4.21
N ALA A 153 0.03 17.65 3.79
CA ALA A 153 0.35 17.44 2.37
C ALA A 153 -0.30 16.17 1.77
N ALA A 154 -0.39 15.08 2.52
CA ALA A 154 -1.07 13.86 2.08
C ALA A 154 -2.60 14.05 2.07
N ALA A 155 -3.13 14.80 3.03
CA ALA A 155 -4.56 15.11 3.08
C ALA A 155 -4.99 16.06 1.95
N GLU A 156 -4.18 17.08 1.64
CA GLU A 156 -4.40 17.97 0.50
C GLU A 156 -4.42 17.18 -0.81
N GLU A 157 -3.45 16.26 -1.00
CA GLU A 157 -3.41 15.38 -2.16
C GLU A 157 -4.68 14.52 -2.27
N LEU A 158 -5.11 13.89 -1.17
CA LEU A 158 -6.35 13.12 -1.13
C LEU A 158 -7.57 13.97 -1.53
N ILE A 159 -7.68 15.20 -1.03
CA ILE A 159 -8.78 16.12 -1.36
C ILE A 159 -8.75 16.49 -2.85
N VAL A 160 -7.58 16.86 -3.37
CA VAL A 160 -7.39 17.16 -4.81
C VAL A 160 -7.79 15.96 -5.68
N LYS A 161 -7.54 14.74 -5.20
CA LYS A 161 -7.86 13.48 -5.87
C LYS A 161 -9.28 12.96 -5.58
N GLY A 162 -10.15 13.76 -4.97
CA GLY A 162 -11.58 13.48 -4.84
C GLY A 162 -11.99 12.74 -3.56
N ALA A 163 -11.19 12.81 -2.49
CA ALA A 163 -11.62 12.36 -1.17
C ALA A 163 -12.75 13.26 -0.62
N ASP A 164 -13.79 12.64 -0.07
CA ASP A 164 -14.92 13.33 0.56
C ASP A 164 -14.54 13.80 1.96
N VAL A 165 -14.36 15.12 2.11
CA VAL A 165 -14.08 15.78 3.39
C VAL A 165 -15.20 15.64 4.43
N ASN A 166 -16.41 15.24 4.01
CA ASN A 166 -17.57 15.05 4.87
C ASN A 166 -17.86 13.57 5.17
N ALA A 167 -16.96 12.66 4.77
CA ALA A 167 -17.10 11.25 5.06
C ALA A 167 -17.26 11.04 6.59
N LYS A 168 -18.17 10.16 6.99
CA LYS A 168 -18.45 9.86 8.39
C LYS A 168 -17.75 8.58 8.82
N ASP A 169 -16.95 8.66 9.86
CA ASP A 169 -16.41 7.52 10.60
C ASP A 169 -17.37 7.16 11.77
N LYS A 170 -17.60 5.86 11.99
CA LYS A 170 -18.45 5.35 13.07
C LYS A 170 -17.80 5.48 14.45
N ASN A 171 -16.48 5.63 14.52
CA ASN A 171 -15.71 5.71 15.76
C ASN A 171 -15.57 7.15 16.30
N VAL A 172 -16.03 8.17 15.56
CA VAL A 172 -16.11 9.55 16.07
C VAL A 172 -17.41 9.71 16.87
N ALA A 173 -17.54 8.92 17.94
CA ALA A 173 -18.40 9.26 19.05
C ALA A 173 -17.56 10.15 19.99
N ASP A 174 -17.85 11.45 19.96
CA ASP A 174 -17.31 12.52 20.81
C ASP A 174 -16.17 13.38 20.21
N GLY A 175 -16.55 14.58 19.73
CA GLY A 175 -15.74 15.79 19.92
C GLY A 175 -14.51 16.06 19.05
N GLY A 176 -14.05 15.14 18.20
CA GLY A 176 -12.96 15.38 17.25
C GLY A 176 -13.34 16.39 16.18
N LYS A 177 -13.29 17.70 16.49
CA LYS A 177 -13.53 18.75 15.49
C LYS A 177 -12.57 18.54 14.32
N PRO A 178 -13.04 18.62 13.05
CA PRO A 178 -12.14 18.60 11.91
C PRO A 178 -11.09 19.70 12.11
N ASN A 179 -9.82 19.39 11.84
CA ASN A 179 -8.73 20.36 11.98
C ASN A 179 -9.08 21.58 11.11
N PRO A 180 -9.32 22.77 11.71
CA PRO A 180 -9.86 23.93 10.98
C PRO A 180 -8.91 24.44 9.88
N ARG A 181 -7.65 23.98 9.83
CA ARG A 181 -6.72 24.27 8.74
C ARG A 181 -7.03 23.52 7.44
N MET A 182 -7.68 22.36 7.52
CA MET A 182 -7.97 21.50 6.37
C MET A 182 -9.29 21.83 5.66
N VAL A 183 -10.13 22.69 6.27
CA VAL A 183 -11.44 23.11 5.74
C VAL A 183 -11.41 24.53 5.17
N LYS A 184 -10.27 24.99 4.63
CA LYS A 184 -10.32 26.20 3.82
C LYS A 184 -11.33 25.95 2.70
N PRO A 185 -12.33 26.83 2.50
CA PRO A 185 -13.27 26.70 1.40
C PRO A 185 -12.45 26.53 0.12
N LEU A 186 -12.73 25.49 -0.66
CA LEU A 186 -12.30 25.47 -2.05
C LEU A 186 -13.08 26.60 -2.72
N ASP A 187 -12.42 27.74 -2.88
CA ASP A 187 -12.96 28.90 -3.56
C ASP A 187 -13.50 28.43 -4.92
N SER A 188 -14.80 28.68 -5.13
CA SER A 188 -15.70 28.36 -6.25
C SER A 188 -15.23 28.49 -7.73
N HIS A 189 -13.96 28.28 -8.10
CA HIS A 189 -13.46 28.47 -9.47
C HIS A 189 -12.64 27.29 -10.01
N GLY A 190 -13.21 26.08 -10.10
CA GLY A 190 -12.46 24.96 -10.69
C GLY A 190 -13.20 23.77 -11.26
N TYR A 191 -14.54 23.72 -11.28
CA TYR A 191 -15.26 22.61 -11.89
C TYR A 191 -16.38 23.08 -12.84
N GLN A 192 -16.38 22.46 -14.03
CA GLN A 192 -17.27 22.60 -15.21
C GLN A 192 -16.84 23.74 -16.15
N GLU A 193 -16.54 23.54 -17.45
CA GLU A 193 -17.08 22.61 -18.44
C GLU A 193 -16.06 22.36 -19.59
N SER A 194 -15.73 21.10 -19.89
CA SER A 194 -15.11 20.72 -21.17
C SER A 194 -15.73 19.43 -21.74
N ALA A 195 -16.91 19.56 -22.32
CA ALA A 195 -17.47 18.74 -23.40
C ALA A 195 -18.87 19.34 -23.68
N VAL A 196 -19.23 19.83 -24.86
CA VAL A 196 -19.25 19.13 -26.14
C VAL A 196 -19.30 20.13 -27.30
N ALA A 197 -18.48 19.89 -28.32
CA ALA A 197 -18.65 20.47 -29.64
C ALA A 197 -19.62 19.62 -30.50
N ALA A 198 -20.14 20.25 -31.55
CA ALA A 198 -20.86 19.71 -32.73
C ALA A 198 -22.39 19.61 -32.64
N THR A 199 -23.12 20.57 -33.22
CA THR A 199 -23.72 20.48 -34.58
C THR A 199 -24.74 21.61 -34.81
N SER A 200 -24.41 22.57 -35.68
CA SER A 200 -25.21 23.07 -36.82
C SER A 200 -24.52 24.28 -37.43
#